data_AF-A0A953C191-F1
#
_entry.id   AF-A0A953C191-F1
#
_cell.length_a   1.000
_cell.length_b   1.000
_cell.length_c   1.000
_cell.angle_alpha   90.00
_cell.angle_beta   90.00
_cell.angle_gamma   90.00
#
_symmetry.space_group_name_H-M   'P 1'
#
loop_
_entity.id
_entity.type
_entity.pdbx_description
1 polymer ?
#
loop_
_entity_poly.entity_id
_entity_poly.type
_entity_poly.pdbx_seq_one_letter_code
_entity_poly.pdbx_strand_id
1 'polypeptide(L)'
;MQDDRPDLRRGIDWARVRAAAAQQHLASMLRDRRFTWRHAASIAAGLVLVVVLSGWLWIYWGLPRVPDADALWSLNRQPSVMFLDREGEIIGVRGPYDGRRARLA
;
A
#
# COMPACT_ATOMS: atom_id res chain seq x y z
N MET A 1 51.26 -34.51 -38.21
CA MET A 1 50.12 -33.78 -37.62
C MET A 1 48.98 -34.79 -37.50
N GLN A 2 48.75 -35.34 -36.30
CA GLN A 2 47.64 -36.26 -36.06
C GLN A 2 46.37 -35.43 -35.87
N ASP A 3 45.31 -35.80 -36.58
CA ASP A 3 44.01 -35.14 -36.55
C ASP A 3 43.32 -35.53 -35.22
N ASP A 4 43.42 -34.66 -34.21
CA ASP A 4 42.87 -34.85 -32.86
C ASP A 4 41.35 -34.62 -32.86
N ARG A 5 40.63 -35.49 -33.59
CA ARG A 5 39.17 -35.45 -33.66
C ARG A 5 38.57 -36.47 -32.69
N PRO A 6 37.61 -36.07 -31.85
CA PRO A 6 37.00 -36.97 -30.88
C PRO A 6 36.26 -38.11 -31.59
N ASP A 7 36.60 -39.36 -31.24
CA ASP A 7 35.97 -40.55 -31.83
C ASP A 7 34.66 -40.88 -31.12
N LEU A 8 33.55 -40.59 -31.80
CA LEU A 8 32.20 -40.75 -31.28
C LEU A 8 31.80 -42.22 -31.01
N ARG A 9 32.58 -43.19 -31.50
CA ARG A 9 32.34 -44.62 -31.24
C ARG A 9 32.86 -45.06 -29.86
N ARG A 10 33.70 -44.24 -29.22
CA ARG A 10 34.23 -44.51 -27.87
C ARG A 10 33.26 -44.02 -26.81
N GLY A 11 32.91 -44.90 -25.88
CA GLY A 11 32.00 -44.63 -24.75
C GLY A 11 32.33 -43.36 -23.94
N ILE A 12 33.61 -43.03 -23.86
CA ILE A 12 34.11 -41.94 -23.02
C ILE A 12 34.05 -40.60 -23.75
N ASP A 13 34.29 -40.59 -25.07
CA ASP A 13 34.30 -39.37 -25.87
C ASP A 13 32.88 -38.84 -26.10
N TRP A 14 31.87 -39.73 -26.23
CA TRP A 14 30.47 -39.28 -26.28
C TRP A 14 30.03 -38.60 -24.97
N ALA A 15 30.50 -39.12 -23.83
CA ALA A 15 30.14 -38.58 -22.53
C ALA A 15 30.72 -37.17 -22.35
N ARG A 16 31.94 -36.97 -22.82
CA ARG A 16 32.62 -35.66 -22.82
C ARG A 16 31.91 -34.65 -23.73
N VAL A 17 31.50 -35.04 -24.93
CA VAL A 17 30.74 -34.17 -25.85
C VAL A 17 29.40 -33.77 -25.25
N ARG A 18 28.68 -34.72 -24.63
CA ARG A 18 27.38 -34.45 -24.00
C ARG A 18 27.50 -33.57 -22.75
N ALA A 19 28.55 -33.79 -21.93
CA ALA A 19 28.85 -32.94 -20.78
C ALA A 19 29.21 -31.51 -21.22
N ALA A 20 30.01 -31.36 -22.28
CA ALA A 20 30.35 -30.05 -22.83
C ALA A 20 29.10 -29.31 -23.37
N ALA A 21 28.21 -30.00 -24.08
CA ALA A 21 26.95 -29.43 -24.56
C ALA A 21 26.01 -29.02 -23.41
N ALA A 22 25.89 -29.85 -22.37
CA ALA A 22 25.10 -29.54 -21.18
C ALA A 22 25.66 -28.33 -20.42
N GLN A 23 26.99 -28.24 -20.29
CA GLN A 23 27.67 -27.10 -19.68
C GLN A 23 27.48 -25.81 -20.50
N GLN A 24 27.55 -25.89 -21.83
CA GLN A 24 27.32 -24.75 -22.72
C GLN A 24 25.86 -24.25 -22.64
N HIS A 25 24.90 -25.17 -22.56
CA HIS A 25 23.49 -24.82 -22.41
C HIS A 25 23.21 -24.15 -21.05
N LEU A 26 23.74 -24.71 -19.95
CA LEU A 26 23.65 -24.08 -18.63
C LEU A 26 24.35 -22.72 -18.58
N ALA A 27 25.53 -22.59 -19.20
CA ALA A 27 26.24 -21.32 -19.30
C ALA A 27 25.47 -20.26 -20.09
N SER A 28 24.71 -20.65 -21.12
CA SER A 28 23.83 -19.74 -21.88
C SER A 28 22.65 -19.23 -21.05
N MET A 29 21.99 -20.11 -20.28
CA MET A 29 20.90 -19.71 -19.38
C MET A 29 21.39 -18.79 -18.24
N LEU A 30 22.58 -19.05 -17.72
CA LEU A 30 23.19 -18.24 -16.66
C LEU A 30 23.66 -16.87 -17.17
N ARG A 31 24.08 -16.77 -18.44
CA ARG A 31 24.52 -15.52 -19.07
C ARG A 31 23.34 -14.59 -19.42
N ASP A 32 22.15 -15.15 -19.60
CA ASP A 32 20.89 -14.41 -19.74
C ASP A 32 20.21 -14.05 -18.42
N ARG A 33 20.88 -14.29 -17.28
CA ARG A 33 20.53 -13.67 -16.00
C ARG A 33 20.90 -12.19 -16.00
N ARG A 34 20.45 -11.45 -17.01
CA ARG A 34 20.40 -9.99 -17.02
C ARG A 34 19.30 -9.61 -16.06
N PHE A 35 19.62 -9.68 -14.76
CA PHE A 35 18.83 -9.04 -13.72
C PHE A 35 18.79 -7.56 -14.10
N THR A 36 17.77 -7.23 -14.86
CA THR A 36 17.66 -5.95 -15.52
C THR A 36 17.38 -4.97 -14.40
N TRP A 37 18.08 -3.83 -14.38
CA TRP A 37 17.83 -2.75 -13.42
C TRP A 37 16.34 -2.39 -13.30
N ARG A 38 15.54 -2.67 -14.33
CA ARG A 38 14.08 -2.61 -14.31
C ARG A 38 13.43 -3.50 -13.25
N HIS A 39 13.84 -4.76 -13.10
CA HIS A 39 13.30 -5.65 -12.06
C HIS A 39 13.70 -5.19 -10.66
N ALA A 40 14.94 -4.75 -10.47
CA ALA A 40 15.40 -4.15 -9.22
C ALA A 40 14.57 -2.92 -8.86
N ALA A 41 14.36 -2.01 -9.82
CA ALA A 41 13.56 -0.81 -9.65
C ALA A 41 12.10 -1.13 -9.34
N SER A 42 11.49 -2.11 -10.02
CA SER A 42 10.11 -2.54 -9.73
C SER A 42 9.95 -3.10 -8.32
N ILE A 43 10.90 -3.92 -7.85
CA ILE A 43 10.88 -4.47 -6.49
C ILE A 43 11.04 -3.34 -5.47
N ALA A 44 11.99 -2.43 -5.70
CA ALA A 44 12.22 -1.28 -4.82
C ALA A 44 10.98 -0.37 -4.75
N ALA A 45 10.34 -0.08 -5.89
CA ALA A 45 9.11 0.71 -5.94
C ALA A 45 7.96 0.02 -5.18
N GLY A 46 7.81 -1.30 -5.34
CA GLY A 46 6.83 -2.08 -4.58
C GLY A 46 7.08 -2.03 -3.06
N LEU A 47 8.34 -2.16 -2.63
CA LEU A 47 8.72 -2.06 -1.23
C LEU A 47 8.41 -0.67 -0.66
N VAL A 48 8.76 0.39 -1.39
CA VAL A 48 8.46 1.78 -0.99
C VAL A 48 6.95 1.98 -0.84
N LEU A 49 6.14 1.49 -1.78
CA LEU A 49 4.69 1.59 -1.70
C LEU A 49 4.13 0.90 -0.44
N VAL A 50 4.61 -0.31 -0.13
CA VAL A 50 4.19 -1.05 1.08
C VAL A 50 4.55 -0.27 2.34
N VAL A 51 5.76 0.29 2.42
CA VAL A 51 6.20 1.10 3.57
C VAL A 51 5.31 2.34 3.74
N VAL A 52 5.05 3.07 2.65
CA VAL A 52 4.21 4.28 2.68
C VAL A 52 2.79 3.95 3.13
N LEU A 53 2.16 2.92 2.55
CA LEU A 53 0.79 2.52 2.91
C LEU A 53 0.71 2.00 4.34
N SER A 54 1.71 1.23 4.79
CA SER A 54 1.76 0.73 6.17
C SER A 54 1.94 1.88 7.16
N GLY A 55 2.81 2.85 6.83
CA GLY A 55 2.99 4.05 7.65
C GLY A 55 1.73 4.91 7.70
N TRP A 56 1.05 5.10 6.56
CA TRP A 56 -0.23 5.80 6.51
C TRP A 56 -1.26 5.10 7.40
N LEU A 57 -1.45 3.79 7.22
CA LEU A 57 -2.36 3.04 8.06
C LEU A 57 -1.98 3.16 9.53
N TRP A 58 -0.71 2.96 9.89
CA TRP A 58 -0.24 3.06 11.27
C TRP A 58 -0.52 4.42 11.93
N ILE A 59 -0.33 5.53 11.22
CA ILE A 59 -0.58 6.89 11.75
C ILE A 59 -2.08 7.16 11.94
N TYR A 60 -2.90 6.72 10.99
CA TYR A 60 -4.33 7.00 11.01
C TYR A 60 -5.14 5.89 11.72
N TRP A 61 -4.52 4.77 12.07
CA TRP A 61 -5.18 3.66 12.74
C TRP A 61 -5.42 4.01 14.22
N GLY A 62 -6.69 3.95 14.61
CA GLY A 62 -7.12 4.28 15.98
C GLY A 62 -7.52 5.74 16.18
N LEU A 63 -7.50 6.57 15.13
CA LEU A 63 -8.11 7.89 15.24
C LEU A 63 -9.61 7.77 15.53
N PRO A 64 -10.15 8.59 16.44
CA PRO A 64 -11.57 8.61 16.71
C PRO A 64 -12.33 9.04 15.45
N ARG A 65 -13.58 8.58 15.34
CA ARG A 65 -14.47 9.04 14.27
C ARG A 65 -14.62 10.57 14.37
N VAL A 66 -14.51 11.27 13.25
CA VAL A 66 -14.79 12.70 13.17
C VAL A 66 -16.24 12.93 13.64
N PRO A 67 -16.47 13.77 14.67
CA PRO A 67 -17.81 14.06 15.15
C PRO A 67 -18.68 14.67 14.04
N ASP A 68 -19.97 14.36 14.04
CA ASP A 68 -20.91 14.99 13.11
C ASP A 68 -21.13 16.47 13.45
N ALA A 69 -21.78 17.20 12.55
CA ALA A 69 -22.05 18.63 12.75
C ALA A 69 -22.83 18.91 14.04
N ASP A 70 -23.66 17.96 14.45
CA ASP A 70 -24.48 18.04 15.66
C ASP A 70 -23.65 17.89 16.93
N ALA A 71 -22.75 16.91 16.96
CA ALA A 71 -21.79 16.72 18.02
C ALA A 71 -20.83 17.92 18.14
N LEU A 72 -20.31 18.41 17.01
CA LEU A 72 -19.48 19.63 16.98
C LEU A 72 -20.24 20.86 17.48
N TRP A 73 -21.50 21.03 17.07
CA TRP A 73 -22.35 22.11 17.55
C TRP A 73 -22.55 22.03 19.06
N SER A 74 -22.72 20.84 19.62
CA SER A 74 -22.92 20.63 21.06
C SER A 74 -21.64 20.66 21.90
N LEU A 75 -20.46 20.50 21.27
CA LEU A 75 -19.19 20.38 21.97
C LEU A 75 -18.87 21.69 22.70
N ASN A 76 -18.47 21.58 23.97
CA ASN A 76 -18.13 22.72 24.83
C ASN A 76 -19.27 23.75 25.08
N ARG A 77 -20.53 23.38 24.83
CA ARG A 77 -21.66 24.20 25.25
C ARG A 77 -22.02 23.96 26.70
N GLN A 78 -22.32 25.04 27.41
CA GLN A 78 -22.93 24.94 28.73
C GLN A 78 -24.39 24.49 28.59
N PRO A 79 -24.90 23.68 29.53
CA PRO A 79 -26.29 23.24 29.49
C PRO A 79 -27.24 24.45 29.59
N SER A 80 -28.14 24.59 28.61
CA SER A 80 -29.19 25.60 28.59
C SER A 80 -30.55 24.97 28.31
N VAL A 81 -31.60 25.59 28.84
CA VAL A 81 -33.00 25.18 28.62
C VAL A 81 -33.73 26.32 27.93
N MET A 82 -34.27 26.06 26.74
CA MET A 82 -35.11 26.99 26.00
C MET A 82 -36.58 26.62 26.17
N PHE A 83 -37.39 27.61 26.52
CA PHE A 83 -38.83 27.48 26.60
C PHE A 83 -39.45 27.97 25.29
N LEU A 84 -40.27 27.13 24.70
CA LEU A 84 -40.94 27.38 23.41
C LEU A 84 -42.45 27.51 23.66
N ASP A 85 -43.09 28.46 22.99
CA ASP A 85 -44.55 28.51 22.89
C ASP A 85 -45.08 27.43 21.92
N ARG A 86 -46.40 27.27 21.82
CA ARG A 86 -47.10 26.34 20.93
C ARG A 86 -46.74 26.55 19.46
N GLU A 87 -46.42 27.78 19.09
CA GLU A 87 -46.03 28.21 17.74
C GLU A 87 -44.51 28.03 17.49
N GLY A 88 -43.74 27.60 18.49
CA GLY A 88 -42.29 27.39 18.40
C GLY A 88 -41.45 28.65 18.58
N GLU A 89 -42.05 29.74 19.08
CA GLU A 89 -41.36 30.99 19.43
C GLU A 89 -40.70 30.88 20.81
N ILE A 90 -39.54 31.52 20.99
CA ILE A 90 -38.75 31.42 22.22
C ILE A 90 -39.28 32.42 23.23
N ILE A 91 -39.89 31.93 24.30
CA ILE A 91 -40.47 32.76 25.37
C ILE A 91 -39.54 32.94 26.57
N GLY A 92 -38.44 32.18 26.62
CA GLY A 92 -37.44 32.30 27.68
C GLY A 92 -36.27 31.33 27.54
N VAL A 93 -35.17 31.65 28.22
CA VAL A 93 -33.94 30.84 28.23
C VAL A 93 -33.39 30.80 29.66
N ARG A 94 -33.09 29.60 30.16
CA ARG A 94 -32.33 29.40 31.39
C ARG A 94 -30.93 28.92 31.05
N GLY A 95 -29.92 29.75 31.30
CA GLY A 95 -28.52 29.52 30.92
C GLY A 95 -28.10 30.35 29.69
N PRO A 96 -26.93 30.07 29.09
CA PRO A 96 -26.46 30.78 27.90
C PRO A 96 -27.37 30.57 26.69
N TYR A 97 -27.62 31.63 25.93
CA TYR A 97 -28.42 31.56 24.71
C TYR A 97 -27.52 31.34 23.50
N ASP A 98 -27.51 30.11 22.99
CA ASP A 98 -26.67 29.72 21.84
C ASP A 98 -27.39 29.79 20.48
N GLY A 99 -28.63 30.32 20.45
CA GLY A 99 -29.43 30.45 19.24
C GLY A 99 -29.88 29.13 18.60
N ARG A 100 -30.51 29.22 17.43
CA ARG A 100 -30.94 28.06 16.62
C ARG A 100 -29.84 27.65 15.65
N ARG A 101 -29.75 26.35 15.34
CA ARG A 101 -28.87 25.84 14.29
C ARG A 101 -29.19 26.53 12.96
N ALA A 102 -28.20 27.13 12.32
CA ALA A 102 -28.33 27.62 10.96
C ALA A 102 -28.35 26.42 10.00
N ARG A 103 -29.36 26.35 9.13
CA ARG A 103 -29.33 25.43 7.99
C ARG A 103 -28.62 26.14 6.85
N LEU A 104 -27.52 25.56 6.37
CA LEU A 104 -26.90 25.97 5.13
C LEU A 104 -27.77 25.41 3.98
N ALA A 105 -28.04 26.26 2.98
CA ALA A 105 -28.84 25.92 1.80
C ALA A 105 -28.05 25.07 0.80
#